data_AF-A0A853IRL2-F1
#
_entry.id   AF-A0A853IRL2-F1
#
_cell.length_a   1.000
_cell.length_b   1.000
_cell.length_c   1.000
_cell.angle_alpha   90.00
_cell.angle_beta   90.00
_cell.angle_gamma   90.00
#
_symmetry.space_group_name_H-M   'P 1'
#
loop_
_entity.id
_entity.type
_entity.pdbx_description
1 polymer ?
#
loop_
_entity_poly.entity_id
_entity_poly.type
_entity_poly.pdbx_seq_one_letter_code
_entity_poly.pdbx_strand_id
1 'polypeptide(L)'
;MTVTNDEARKKALCARLARVEGQLRGLQKLIQADTEPEKVAQQMAAARKALDKAFFAMVATLIAEEQLGADEVAELLVRFA
;
A
#
# COMPACT_ATOMS: atom_id res chain seq x y z
N MET A 1 20.32 19.11 -2.66
CA MET A 1 20.11 18.00 -1.69
C MET A 1 18.72 17.36 -1.84
N THR A 2 18.15 17.35 -3.06
CA THR A 2 16.74 16.97 -3.31
C THR A 2 16.61 15.57 -3.93
N VAL A 3 17.51 15.18 -4.83
CA VAL A 3 17.47 13.90 -5.57
C VAL A 3 17.51 12.66 -4.63
N THR A 4 18.26 12.72 -3.54
CA THR A 4 18.45 11.58 -2.62
C THR A 4 17.19 11.24 -1.82
N ASN A 5 16.30 12.21 -1.60
CA ASN A 5 15.07 12.01 -0.81
C ASN A 5 14.02 11.24 -1.63
N ASP A 6 13.89 11.57 -2.91
CA ASP A 6 12.95 10.93 -3.83
C ASP A 6 13.29 9.45 -4.06
N GLU A 7 14.57 9.13 -4.25
CA GLU A 7 15.01 7.74 -4.41
C GLU A 7 14.75 6.90 -3.15
N ALA A 8 15.02 7.45 -1.97
CA ALA A 8 14.77 6.78 -0.70
C ALA A 8 13.26 6.54 -0.48
N ARG A 9 12.42 7.50 -0.83
CA ARG A 9 10.95 7.39 -0.76
C ARG A 9 10.40 6.36 -1.73
N LYS A 10 10.83 6.41 -3.01
CA LYS A 10 10.48 5.41 -4.03
C LYS A 10 10.87 4.01 -3.56
N LYS A 11 12.10 3.84 -3.06
CA LYS A 11 12.58 2.57 -2.51
C LYS A 11 11.72 2.09 -1.33
N ALA A 12 11.34 2.99 -0.43
CA ALA A 12 10.48 2.66 0.70
C ALA A 12 9.05 2.25 0.25
N LEU A 13 8.48 2.91 -0.75
CA LEU A 13 7.19 2.54 -1.33
C LEU A 13 7.26 1.17 -2.02
N CYS A 14 8.27 0.96 -2.88
CA CYS A 14 8.52 -0.35 -3.51
C CYS A 14 8.70 -1.46 -2.46
N ALA A 15 9.42 -1.20 -1.36
CA ALA A 15 9.58 -2.18 -0.29
C ALA A 15 8.26 -2.48 0.46
N ARG A 16 7.32 -1.54 0.52
CA ARG A 16 5.97 -1.81 1.06
C ARG A 16 5.17 -2.67 0.09
N LEU A 17 5.19 -2.34 -1.20
CA LEU A 17 4.50 -3.12 -2.24
C LEU A 17 5.02 -4.55 -2.34
N ALA A 18 6.34 -4.75 -2.25
CA ALA A 18 6.95 -6.08 -2.23
C ALA A 18 6.45 -6.96 -1.06
N ARG A 19 6.13 -6.35 0.09
CA ARG A 19 5.50 -7.07 1.21
C ARG A 19 4.07 -7.47 0.89
N VAL A 20 3.29 -6.57 0.30
CA VAL A 20 1.92 -6.87 -0.15
C VAL A 20 1.93 -8.00 -1.17
N GLU A 21 2.85 -7.98 -2.13
CA GLU A 21 3.02 -9.06 -3.11
C GLU A 21 3.33 -10.41 -2.42
N GLY A 22 4.17 -10.39 -1.38
CA GLY A 22 4.42 -11.56 -0.53
C GLY A 22 3.16 -12.10 0.16
N GLN A 23 2.30 -11.21 0.66
CA GLN A 23 1.00 -11.58 1.23
C GLN A 23 0.08 -12.20 0.18
N LEU A 24 0.02 -11.65 -1.03
CA LEU A 24 -0.79 -12.21 -2.13
C LEU A 24 -0.33 -13.60 -2.54
N ARG A 25 0.99 -13.84 -2.63
CA ARG A 25 1.54 -15.18 -2.87
C ARG A 25 1.18 -16.14 -1.74
N GLY A 26 1.23 -15.68 -0.49
CA GLY A 26 0.78 -16.46 0.67
C GLY A 26 -0.71 -16.82 0.58
N LEU A 27 -1.54 -15.86 0.18
CA LEU A 27 -2.97 -16.06 -0.01
C LEU A 27 -3.28 -17.12 -1.06
N GLN A 28 -2.60 -17.07 -2.21
CA GLN A 28 -2.75 -18.07 -3.28
C GLN A 28 -2.43 -19.48 -2.76
N LYS A 29 -1.35 -19.62 -1.96
CA LYS A 29 -1.00 -20.90 -1.33
C LYS A 29 -2.06 -21.38 -0.35
N LEU A 30 -2.65 -20.48 0.46
CA LEU A 30 -3.71 -20.84 1.40
C LEU A 30 -4.97 -21.34 0.67
N ILE A 31 -5.34 -20.67 -0.43
CA ILE A 31 -6.47 -21.06 -1.28
C ILE A 31 -6.21 -22.42 -1.93
N GLN A 32 -5.01 -22.64 -2.47
CA GLN A 32 -4.62 -23.93 -3.08
C GLN A 32 -4.53 -25.08 -2.07
N ALA A 33 -4.31 -24.77 -0.80
CA ALA A 33 -4.23 -25.76 0.29
C ALA A 33 -5.58 -26.05 0.94
N ASP A 34 -6.70 -25.62 0.35
CA ASP A 34 -8.06 -25.73 0.91
C ASP A 34 -8.15 -25.29 2.38
N THR A 35 -7.44 -24.20 2.72
CA THR A 35 -7.44 -23.65 4.07
C THR A 35 -8.82 -23.07 4.41
N GLU A 36 -9.17 -23.09 5.70
CA GLU A 36 -10.40 -22.51 6.23
C GLU A 36 -10.68 -21.09 5.67
N PRO A 37 -11.91 -20.84 5.16
CA PRO A 37 -12.28 -19.57 4.54
C PRO A 37 -12.04 -18.35 5.43
N GLU A 38 -12.24 -18.48 6.75
CA GLU A 38 -12.02 -17.40 7.71
C GLU A 38 -10.56 -16.95 7.75
N LYS A 39 -9.63 -17.91 7.72
CA LYS A 39 -8.18 -17.62 7.71
C LYS A 39 -7.76 -16.95 6.40
N VAL A 40 -8.32 -17.37 5.26
CA VAL A 40 -8.10 -16.71 3.96
C VAL A 40 -8.64 -15.28 4.02
N ALA A 41 -9.86 -15.07 4.51
CA ALA A 41 -10.47 -13.75 4.64
C ALA A 41 -9.65 -12.82 5.56
N GLN A 42 -9.12 -13.35 6.67
CA GLN A 42 -8.25 -12.61 7.58
C GLN A 42 -6.96 -12.15 6.89
N GLN A 43 -6.32 -13.02 6.10
CA GLN A 43 -5.12 -12.67 5.35
C GLN A 43 -5.41 -11.69 4.21
N MET A 44 -6.56 -11.82 3.54
CA MET A 44 -7.02 -10.82 2.57
C MET A 44 -7.19 -9.44 3.24
N ALA A 45 -7.82 -9.38 4.42
CA ALA A 45 -7.98 -8.13 5.16
C ALA A 45 -6.63 -7.52 5.56
N ALA A 46 -5.67 -8.35 5.97
CA ALA A 46 -4.31 -7.90 6.27
C ALA A 46 -3.58 -7.35 5.04
N ALA A 47 -3.77 -7.97 3.86
CA ALA A 47 -3.20 -7.48 2.60
C ALA A 47 -3.82 -6.15 2.17
N ARG A 48 -5.15 -6.00 2.26
CA ARG A 48 -5.84 -4.72 2.00
C ARG A 48 -5.28 -3.61 2.89
N LYS A 49 -5.24 -3.84 4.21
CA LYS A 49 -4.72 -2.85 5.17
C LYS A 49 -3.25 -2.48 4.91
N ALA A 50 -2.43 -3.42 4.45
CA ALA A 50 -1.04 -3.15 4.10
C ALA A 50 -0.94 -2.31 2.82
N LEU A 51 -1.81 -2.55 1.84
CA LEU A 51 -1.89 -1.76 0.62
C LEU A 51 -2.39 -0.34 0.90
N ASP A 52 -3.42 -0.17 1.75
CA ASP A 52 -3.93 1.15 2.16
C ASP A 52 -2.83 1.99 2.81
N LYS A 53 -2.02 1.37 3.68
CA LYS A 53 -0.85 2.04 4.28
C LYS A 53 0.17 2.48 3.24
N ALA A 54 0.37 1.71 2.17
CA ALA A 54 1.26 2.09 1.09
C ALA A 54 0.68 3.27 0.29
N PHE A 55 -0.63 3.25 0.02
CA PHE A 55 -1.36 4.34 -0.63
C PHE A 55 -1.28 5.64 0.18
N PHE A 56 -1.60 5.62 1.49
CA PHE A 56 -1.49 6.82 2.33
C PHE A 56 -0.07 7.36 2.43
N ALA A 57 0.94 6.49 2.45
CA ALA A 57 2.34 6.92 2.44
C ALA A 57 2.73 7.63 1.14
N MET A 58 2.22 7.15 -0.01
CA MET A 58 2.40 7.81 -1.30
C MET A 58 1.72 9.17 -1.33
N VAL A 59 0.45 9.24 -0.91
CA VAL A 59 -0.32 10.49 -0.89
C VAL A 59 0.29 11.54 0.04
N ALA A 60 0.74 11.14 1.23
CA ALA A 60 1.46 12.03 2.15
C ALA A 60 2.78 12.57 1.56
N THR A 61 3.42 11.78 0.69
CA THR A 61 4.63 12.22 -0.02
C THR A 61 4.30 13.31 -1.05
N LEU A 62 3.19 13.19 -1.77
CA LEU A 62 2.75 14.19 -2.76
C LEU A 62 2.43 15.54 -2.11
N ILE A 63 1.82 15.53 -0.91
CA ILE A 63 1.60 16.76 -0.12
C ILE A 63 2.95 17.38 0.27
N ALA A 64 3.86 16.57 0.81
CA ALA A 64 5.16 17.05 1.30
C ALA A 64 6.08 17.60 0.18
N GLU A 65 5.80 17.24 -1.07
CA GLU A 65 6.52 17.72 -2.25
C GLU A 65 5.79 18.87 -2.97
N GLU A 66 4.70 19.39 -2.38
CA GLU A 66 3.84 20.44 -2.97
C GLU A 66 3.35 20.11 -4.40
N GLN A 67 3.31 18.82 -4.75
CA GLN A 67 2.86 18.35 -6.06
C GLN A 67 1.33 18.31 -6.17
N LEU A 68 0.64 18.22 -5.03
CA LEU A 68 -0.80 18.29 -4.93
C LEU A 68 -1.19 19.20 -3.77
N GLY A 69 -2.26 19.97 -3.97
CA GLY A 69 -2.92 20.72 -2.91
C GLY A 69 -3.60 19.78 -1.91
N ALA A 70 -3.82 20.29 -0.68
CA ALA A 70 -4.51 19.53 0.36
C ALA A 70 -5.92 19.07 -0.07
N ASP A 71 -6.63 19.89 -0.86
CA ASP A 71 -7.97 19.59 -1.37
C ASP A 71 -7.93 18.46 -2.43
N GLU A 72 -6.96 18.47 -3.34
CA GLU A 72 -6.79 17.42 -4.35
C GLU A 72 -6.46 16.08 -3.69
N VAL A 73 -5.66 16.11 -2.61
CA VAL A 73 -5.37 14.93 -1.80
C VAL A 73 -6.61 14.45 -1.07
N ALA A 74 -7.40 15.36 -0.48
CA ALA A 74 -8.65 15.00 0.16
C ALA A 74 -9.62 14.33 -0.83
N GLU A 75 -9.72 14.83 -2.05
CA GLU A 75 -10.51 14.18 -3.11
C GLU A 75 -9.97 12.78 -3.47
N LEU A 76 -8.65 12.63 -3.56
CA LEU A 76 -8.01 11.34 -3.84
C LEU A 76 -8.29 10.34 -2.71
N LEU A 77 -8.20 10.77 -1.45
CA LEU A 77 -8.54 9.94 -0.30
C LEU A 77 -10.02 9.56 -0.29
N VAL A 78 -10.93 10.50 -0.55
CA VAL A 78 -12.38 10.21 -0.60
C VAL A 78 -12.73 9.26 -1.74
N ARG A 79 -12.03 9.34 -2.88
CA ARG A 79 -12.30 8.51 -4.05
C ARG A 79 -11.83 7.06 -3.89
N PHE A 80 -10.80 6.84 -3.09
CA PHE A 80 -10.12 5.55 -2.96
C PHE A 80 -10.12 4.97 -1.53
N ALA A 81 -10.80 5.60 -0.57
CA ALA A 81 -11.08 5.07 0.78
C ALA A 81 -12.37 4.25 0.80
#